data_AF-S5TEX3-F1
#
_entry.id   AF-S5TEX3-F1
#
_cell.length_a   1.000
_cell.length_b   1.000
_cell.length_c   1.000
_cell.angle_alpha   90.00
_cell.angle_beta   90.00
_cell.angle_gamma   90.00
#
_symmetry.space_group_name_H-M   'P 1'
#
loop_
_entity.id
_entity.type
_entity.pdbx_description
1 polymer ?
#
loop_
_entity_poly.entity_id
_entity_poly.type
_entity_poly.pdbx_seq_one_letter_code
_entity_poly.pdbx_strand_id
1 'polypeptide(L)' 'MNLINISKNNFKNIDIIKKGKYIKIKYIKDNKIQNIEALITSLKKKKNPIIKIIKKLNNFSYKQTIYLDSPLILSYKLKN' A
#
# COMPACT_ATOMS: atom_id res chain seq x y z
N MET A 1 3.61 0.69 26.14
CA MET A 1 3.05 0.49 24.79
C MET A 1 3.36 1.74 23.99
N ASN A 2 4.50 1.78 23.29
CA ASN A 2 4.91 2.97 22.54
C ASN A 2 4.01 3.12 21.31
N LEU A 3 3.01 3.99 21.41
CA LEU A 3 2.29 4.50 20.25
C LEU A 3 3.30 5.29 19.40
N ILE A 4 3.79 4.66 18.33
CA ILE A 4 4.49 5.38 17.27
C ILE A 4 3.46 6.37 16.72
N ASN A 5 3.70 7.65 16.96
CA ASN A 5 2.88 8.73 16.43
C ASN A 5 3.15 8.83 14.93
N ILE A 6 2.53 7.94 14.15
CA ILE A 6 2.69 7.91 12.69
C ILE A 6 1.83 9.04 12.16
N SER A 7 2.46 10.20 11.93
CA SER A 7 1.76 11.42 11.54
C SER A 7 0.92 11.18 10.28
N LYS A 8 -0.29 11.75 10.28
CA LYS A 8 -1.15 11.89 9.10
C LYS A 8 -0.48 12.82 8.08
N ASN A 9 0.64 12.45 7.46
CA ASN A 9 1.23 13.28 6.42
C ASN A 9 2.21 12.46 5.57
N ASN A 10 1.79 12.14 4.33
CA ASN A 10 2.64 12.19 3.13
C ASN A 10 1.97 11.70 1.82
N PHE A 11 0.66 11.42 1.80
CA PHE A 11 -0.01 10.93 0.59
C PHE A 11 -0.39 12.05 -0.40
N LYS A 12 0.56 12.90 -0.77
CA LYS A 12 0.36 13.92 -1.84
C LYS A 12 0.39 13.32 -3.26
N ASN A 13 0.85 12.07 -3.41
CA ASN A 13 0.99 11.40 -4.70
C ASN A 13 0.06 10.19 -4.84
N ILE A 14 -1.22 10.29 -4.47
CA ILE A 14 -2.20 9.26 -4.84
C ILE A 14 -2.45 9.26 -6.36
N ASP A 15 -2.24 10.40 -7.01
CA ASP A 15 -2.59 10.54 -8.42
C ASP A 15 -1.73 9.75 -9.39
N ILE A 16 -0.47 9.49 -9.01
CA ILE A 16 0.44 8.67 -9.81
C ILE A 16 -0.02 7.21 -9.87
N ILE A 17 -0.80 6.73 -8.90
CA ILE A 17 -1.22 5.33 -8.81
C ILE A 17 -2.21 5.00 -9.94
N LYS A 18 -1.88 3.95 -10.72
CA LYS A 18 -2.70 3.48 -11.83
C LYS A 18 -2.86 1.96 -11.80
N LYS A 19 -4.04 1.48 -12.23
CA LYS A 19 -4.30 0.05 -12.44
C LYS A 19 -3.31 -0.51 -13.46
N GLY A 20 -2.90 -1.76 -13.27
CA GLY A 20 -1.96 -2.46 -14.16
C GLY A 20 -0.49 -2.15 -13.89
N LYS A 21 -0.18 -1.22 -12.98
CA LYS A 21 1.19 -0.96 -12.53
C LYS A 21 1.52 -1.76 -11.26
N TYR A 22 2.79 -2.10 -11.12
CA TYR A 22 3.31 -2.65 -9.88
C TYR A 22 3.55 -1.54 -8.88
N ILE A 23 3.20 -1.80 -7.62
CA ILE A 23 3.43 -0.89 -6.50
C ILE A 23 4.30 -1.57 -5.46
N LYS A 24 5.24 -0.82 -4.90
CA LYS A 24 6.00 -1.19 -3.71
C LYS A 24 5.50 -0.36 -2.54
N ILE A 25 5.05 -1.01 -1.48
CA ILE A 25 4.50 -0.37 -0.29
C ILE A 25 5.33 -0.78 0.91
N LYS A 26 5.78 0.19 1.69
CA LYS A 26 6.48 0.03 2.96
C LYS A 26 5.48 0.25 4.09
N TYR A 27 5.32 -0.72 4.97
CA TYR A 27 4.33 -0.69 6.03
C TYR A 27 4.85 -1.33 7.32
N ILE A 28 4.19 -1.06 8.43
CA ILE A 28 4.48 -1.66 9.73
C ILE A 28 3.52 -2.81 9.99
N LYS A 29 4.07 -3.96 10.37
CA LYS A 29 3.32 -5.11 10.87
C LYS A 29 4.15 -5.80 11.95
N ASP A 30 3.52 -6.13 13.08
CA ASP A 30 4.17 -6.78 14.22
C ASP A 30 5.41 -6.01 14.71
N ASN A 31 5.30 -4.67 14.79
CA ASN A 31 6.38 -3.71 15.11
C ASN A 31 7.61 -3.78 14.19
N LYS A 32 7.52 -4.47 13.06
CA LYS A 32 8.58 -4.58 12.06
C LYS A 32 8.16 -3.87 10.79
N ILE A 33 9.14 -3.24 10.15
CA ILE A 33 8.97 -2.66 8.82
C ILE A 33 8.99 -3.81 7.82
N GLN A 34 7.94 -3.89 7.01
CA GLN A 34 7.80 -4.85 5.93
C GLN A 34 7.57 -4.13 4.60
N ASN A 35 7.84 -4.85 3.51
CA ASN A 35 7.58 -4.38 2.16
C ASN A 35 6.66 -5.36 1.44
N ILE A 36 5.76 -4.82 0.62
CA ILE A 36 4.97 -5.61 -0.32
C ILE A 36 5.13 -5.04 -1.72
N GLU A 37 5.43 -5.92 -2.68
CA GLU A 37 5.43 -5.63 -4.11
C GLU A 37 4.30 -6.40 -4.76
N ALA A 38 3.40 -5.70 -5.46
CA ALA A 38 2.20 -6.31 -6.02
C ALA A 38 1.62 -5.52 -7.19
N LEU A 39 0.81 -6.18 -8.02
CA LEU A 39 0.13 -5.57 -9.16
C LEU A 39 -1.18 -4.92 -8.70
N ILE A 40 -1.42 -3.66 -9.09
CA ILE A 40 -2.69 -2.97 -8.79
C ILE A 40 -3.77 -3.44 -9.77
N THR A 41 -4.82 -4.04 -9.23
CA THR A 41 -5.99 -4.53 -9.99
C THR A 41 -7.15 -3.54 -9.98
N SER A 42 -7.26 -2.70 -8.94
CA SER A 42 -8.31 -1.69 -8.79
C SER A 42 -7.85 -0.59 -7.85
N LEU A 43 -8.41 0.61 -7.99
CA LEU A 43 -8.14 1.75 -7.12
C LEU A 43 -9.39 2.61 -6.96
N LYS A 44 -9.55 3.24 -5.80
CA LYS A 44 -10.57 4.25 -5.50
C LYS A 44 -9.87 5.39 -4.78
N LYS A 45 -9.82 6.58 -5.41
CA LYS A 45 -9.07 7.76 -4.91
C LYS A 45 -9.88 8.72 -4.02
N LYS A 46 -11.16 8.44 -3.74
CA LYS A 46 -12.03 9.33 -2.95
C LYS A 46 -11.65 9.33 -1.45
N LYS A 47 -12.46 10.01 -0.61
CA LYS A 47 -12.32 10.26 0.85
C LYS A 47 -11.50 9.24 1.66
N ASN A 48 -11.61 7.93 1.36
CA ASN A 48 -10.76 6.87 1.88
C ASN A 48 -10.06 6.15 0.70
N PRO A 49 -8.83 6.52 0.34
CA PRO A 49 -8.16 6.00 -0.83
C PRO A 49 -7.78 4.53 -0.62
N ILE A 50 -8.30 3.64 -1.47
CA ILE A 50 -8.00 2.20 -1.41
C ILE A 50 -7.45 1.70 -2.73
N ILE A 51 -6.59 0.69 -2.65
CA ILE A 51 -6.16 -0.10 -3.81
C ILE A 51 -6.43 -1.58 -3.55
N LYS A 52 -6.82 -2.30 -4.60
CA LYS A 52 -6.82 -3.76 -4.58
C LYS A 52 -5.62 -4.24 -5.34
N ILE A 53 -4.78 -5.03 -4.69
CA ILE A 53 -3.59 -5.62 -5.27
C ILE A 53 -3.76 -7.12 -5.46
N ILE A 54 -3.00 -7.69 -6.38
CA ILE A 54 -2.75 -9.13 -6.46
C ILE A 54 -1.25 -9.38 -6.31
N LYS A 55 -0.90 -10.29 -5.41
CA LYS A 55 0.49 -10.71 -5.18
C LYS A 55 0.61 -12.20 -5.41
N LYS A 56 1.67 -12.59 -6.12
CA LYS A 56 2.09 -13.97 -6.27
C LYS A 56 3.11 -14.31 -5.19
N LEU A 57 2.91 -15.45 -4.54
CA LEU A 57 3.84 -16.04 -3.60
C LEU A 57 3.98 -17.50 -3.98
N ASN A 58 5.12 -17.86 -4.55
CA ASN A 58 5.37 -19.18 -5.13
C ASN A 58 4.25 -19.56 -6.11
N ASN A 59 3.54 -20.65 -5.85
CA ASN A 59 2.47 -21.17 -6.72
C ASN A 59 1.08 -20.60 -6.37
N PHE A 60 0.98 -19.69 -5.41
CA PHE A 60 -0.29 -19.12 -4.98
C PHE A 60 -0.39 -17.64 -5.33
N SER A 61 -1.59 -17.21 -5.70
CA SER A 61 -1.92 -15.81 -5.89
C SER A 61 -2.96 -15.40 -4.87
N TYR A 62 -2.76 -14.28 -4.20
CA TYR A 62 -3.75 -13.74 -3.28
C TYR A 62 -4.08 -12.29 -3.62
N LYS A 63 -5.32 -11.90 -3.34
CA LYS A 63 -5.81 -10.53 -3.50
C LYS A 63 -5.86 -9.87 -2.13
N GLN A 64 -5.49 -8.60 -2.06
CA GLN A 64 -5.52 -7.83 -0.83
C GLN A 64 -6.02 -6.41 -1.11
N THR A 65 -6.83 -5.88 -0.21
CA THR A 65 -7.23 -4.46 -0.23
C THR A 65 -6.33 -3.69 0.73
N ILE A 66 -5.78 -2.57 0.27
CA ILE A 66 -4.89 -1.70 1.05
C ILE A 66 -5.53 -0.32 1.13
N TYR A 67 -5.62 0.19 2.35
CA TYR A 67 -6.07 1.53 2.68
C TYR A 67 -4.87 2.45 2.69
N LEU A 68 -4.75 3.31 1.68
CA LEU A 68 -3.58 4.17 1.47
C LEU A 68 -3.46 5.25 2.54
N ASP A 69 -4.55 5.59 3.21
CA ASP A 69 -4.62 6.50 4.35
C ASP A 69 -4.31 5.82 5.69
N SER A 70 -4.01 4.51 5.69
CA SER A 70 -3.67 3.79 6.91
C SER A 70 -2.40 4.36 7.55
N PRO A 71 -2.40 4.62 8.86
CA PRO A 71 -1.20 5.07 9.58
C PRO A 71 -0.12 3.99 9.58
N LEU A 72 -0.45 2.72 9.28
CA LEU A 72 0.55 1.66 9.21
C LEU A 72 1.37 1.72 7.90
N ILE A 73 0.97 2.53 6.92
CA ILE A 73 1.72 2.72 5.68
C ILE A 73 2.70 3.86 5.86
N LEU A 74 3.98 3.57 5.66
CA LEU A 74 5.06 4.54 5.75
C LEU A 74 5.31 5.25 4.42
N SER A 75 5.29 4.50 3.33
CA SER A 75 5.45 5.05 1.97
C SER A 75 5.04 4.04 0.91
N TYR A 76 4.78 4.54 -0.30
CA TYR A 76 4.64 3.68 -1.48
C TYR A 76 5.24 4.37 -2.71
N LYS A 77 5.63 3.55 -3.69
CA LYS A 77 6.05 4.03 -5.01
C LYS A 77 5.61 3.05 -6.10
N LEU A 78 5.33 3.58 -7.29
CA LEU A 78 5.18 2.73 -8.46
C LEU A 78 6.55 2.20 -8.88
N LYS A 79 6.57 0.96 -9.35
CA LYS A 79 7.71 0.37 -10.05
C LYS A 79 7.48 0.61 -11.54
N ASN A 80 8.45 1.24 -12.20
CA ASN A 80 8.41 1.45 -13.65
C ASN A 80 8.40 0.11 -14.39
#